data_AF-A0A2T3LFJ0-F1
#
_entry.id   AF-A0A2T3LFJ0-F1
#
_cell.length_a   1.000
_cell.length_b   1.000
_cell.length_c   1.000
_cell.angle_alpha   90.00
_cell.angle_beta   90.00
_cell.angle_gamma   90.00
#
_symmetry.space_group_name_H-M   'P 1'
#
loop_
_entity.id
_entity.type
_entity.pdbx_description
1 polymer ?
#
loop_
_entity_poly.entity_id
_entity_poly.type
_entity_poly.pdbx_seq_one_letter_code
_entity_poly.pdbx_strand_id
1 'polypeptide(L)'
;ALVIEHQNITPNSFADRATKSLIAELESRTIEIVTATSYEDARAVIMASQIDSLVLALEKTEEQIVNSHEEVDLLAALQARQPEVPVFLLAERARTSILNNRQLMERVDECYSVLEDTADFVAGRIVAAMRRYRSQVLPPFMKAMMHYNDIHEYSWSAPGHQGGIGFTKTPAGNQFFEFFGENLFRTDMGIERAALGSLLDHSGAFKDSEVEAAKVFGAHQSYSGIVGTSGSNRTIMQACLKDDDIAICDRNCHKSIEQGLILTGARPIYMVPSRNCYGIIGPISQVQMSKEGIALKAKNAGIPFNADEKKASYAVVTNCTYDGLCYHSEVTEALLGESSSRIHMDEAWFGYARFNPIYKGHFAMRGDAKDHKGPTVFATHSTHKLLNALSQASYIHVRNGEDAINFDRFNQAYMMHTSTSPLYAICASNDVAANMMKGESG
;
A
#
# COMPACT_ATOMS: atom_id res chain seq x y z
N ALA A 1 -22.84 -9.15 -4.69
CA ALA A 1 -22.98 -8.69 -6.08
C ALA A 1 -24.00 -7.56 -6.14
N LEU A 2 -23.74 -6.52 -6.93
CA LEU A 2 -24.73 -5.47 -7.19
C LEU A 2 -25.51 -5.84 -8.46
N VAL A 3 -26.82 -5.98 -8.34
CA VAL A 3 -27.72 -6.22 -9.47
C VAL A 3 -28.56 -4.97 -9.67
N ILE A 4 -28.55 -4.44 -10.89
CA ILE A 4 -29.34 -3.26 -11.23
C ILE A 4 -30.61 -3.75 -11.92
N GLU A 5 -31.71 -3.70 -11.16
CA GLU A 5 -33.06 -3.86 -11.70
C GLU A 5 -33.55 -2.47 -12.12
N HIS A 6 -33.15 -2.04 -13.32
CA HIS A 6 -33.52 -0.72 -13.80
C HIS A 6 -35.04 -0.58 -13.84
N GLN A 7 -35.58 0.58 -13.45
CA GLN A 7 -37.01 0.97 -13.57
C GLN A 7 -37.64 0.79 -14.97
N ASN A 8 -36.82 0.48 -15.99
CA ASN A 8 -37.27 0.25 -17.36
C ASN A 8 -37.58 -1.23 -17.63
N ILE A 9 -37.23 -2.13 -16.71
CA ILE A 9 -37.64 -3.52 -16.80
C ILE A 9 -39.14 -3.57 -16.51
N THR A 10 -39.91 -4.01 -17.50
CA THR A 10 -41.37 -4.03 -17.37
C THR A 10 -41.74 -5.06 -16.28
N PRO A 11 -42.50 -4.70 -15.22
CA PRO A 11 -42.86 -5.66 -14.18
C PRO A 11 -43.58 -6.89 -14.76
N ASN A 12 -43.17 -8.09 -14.34
CA ASN A 12 -43.64 -9.37 -14.86
C ASN A 12 -43.28 -9.67 -16.33
N SER A 13 -42.37 -8.90 -16.95
CA SER A 13 -41.77 -9.29 -18.23
C SER A 13 -40.98 -10.58 -18.08
N PHE A 14 -40.62 -11.19 -19.20
CA PHE A 14 -39.70 -12.33 -19.15
C PHE A 14 -38.34 -11.92 -18.58
N ALA A 15 -37.87 -10.71 -18.91
CA ALA A 15 -36.60 -10.19 -18.39
C ALA A 15 -36.63 -9.98 -16.86
N ASP A 16 -37.75 -9.49 -16.32
CA ASP A 16 -37.99 -9.39 -14.88
C ASP A 16 -37.91 -10.78 -14.20
N ARG A 17 -38.62 -11.78 -14.77
CA ARG A 17 -38.60 -13.16 -14.23
C ARG A 17 -37.22 -13.80 -14.31
N ALA A 18 -36.50 -13.60 -15.42
CA ALA A 18 -35.17 -14.15 -15.60
C ALA A 18 -34.15 -13.51 -14.64
N THR A 19 -34.23 -12.18 -14.44
CA THR A 19 -33.39 -11.46 -13.46
C THR A 19 -33.66 -11.94 -12.04
N LYS A 20 -34.94 -12.08 -11.65
CA LYS A 20 -35.34 -12.65 -10.35
C LYS A 20 -34.86 -14.10 -10.17
N SER A 21 -34.93 -14.91 -11.23
CA SER A 21 -34.40 -16.27 -11.21
C SER A 21 -32.89 -16.30 -11.02
N LEU A 22 -32.15 -15.36 -11.62
CA LEU A 22 -30.71 -15.23 -11.42
C LEU A 22 -30.36 -14.80 -10.00
N ILE A 23 -31.10 -13.84 -9.44
CA ILE A 23 -30.93 -13.39 -8.05
C ILE A 23 -31.13 -14.57 -7.09
N ALA A 24 -32.23 -15.31 -7.23
CA ALA A 24 -32.51 -16.48 -6.39
C ALA A 24 -31.41 -17.55 -6.49
N GLU A 25 -30.85 -17.75 -7.68
CA GLU A 25 -29.75 -18.71 -7.89
C GLU A 25 -28.42 -18.22 -7.30
N LEU A 26 -28.16 -16.91 -7.28
CA LEU A 26 -26.99 -16.36 -6.60
C LEU A 26 -27.14 -16.41 -5.07
N GLU A 27 -28.33 -16.11 -4.55
CA GLU A 27 -28.65 -16.22 -3.12
C GLU A 27 -28.53 -17.66 -2.62
N SER A 28 -28.96 -18.65 -3.41
CA SER A 28 -28.81 -20.08 -3.09
C SER A 28 -27.34 -20.50 -2.94
N ARG A 29 -26.43 -19.76 -3.57
CA ARG A 29 -24.97 -19.92 -3.49
C ARG A 29 -24.32 -19.04 -2.41
N THR A 30 -25.11 -18.53 -1.47
CA THR A 30 -24.68 -17.65 -0.36
C THR A 30 -24.03 -16.34 -0.82
N ILE A 31 -24.37 -15.87 -2.02
CA ILE A 31 -23.94 -14.55 -2.50
C ILE A 31 -24.93 -13.50 -1.99
N GLU A 32 -24.41 -12.51 -1.28
CA GLU A 32 -25.20 -11.34 -0.87
C GLU A 32 -25.52 -10.47 -2.09
N ILE A 33 -26.80 -10.15 -2.28
CA ILE A 33 -27.29 -9.35 -3.40
C ILE A 33 -27.73 -7.99 -2.88
N VAL A 34 -27.22 -6.93 -3.52
CA VAL A 34 -27.73 -5.57 -3.37
C VAL A 34 -28.45 -5.23 -4.67
N THR A 35 -29.73 -4.88 -4.59
CA THR A 35 -30.52 -4.44 -5.74
C THR A 35 -30.60 -2.93 -5.79
N ALA A 36 -30.25 -2.32 -6.93
CA ALA A 36 -30.46 -0.90 -7.18
C ALA A 36 -31.55 -0.70 -8.23
N THR A 37 -32.46 0.25 -7.99
CA THR A 37 -33.62 0.47 -8.88
C THR A 37 -33.37 1.53 -9.96
N SER A 38 -32.33 2.33 -9.83
CA SER A 38 -31.92 3.34 -10.80
C SER A 38 -30.40 3.42 -10.91
N TYR A 39 -29.89 4.05 -11.96
CA TYR A 39 -28.45 4.31 -12.09
C TYR A 39 -27.91 5.25 -11.01
N GLU A 40 -28.73 6.18 -10.52
CA GLU A 40 -28.36 7.08 -9.41
C GLU A 40 -28.20 6.30 -8.10
N ASP A 41 -29.14 5.40 -7.81
CA ASP A 41 -29.11 4.51 -6.65
C ASP A 41 -27.90 3.56 -6.73
N ALA A 42 -27.67 2.96 -7.91
CA ALA A 42 -26.49 2.13 -8.14
C ALA A 42 -25.18 2.89 -7.92
N ARG A 43 -25.12 4.15 -8.37
CA ARG A 43 -23.96 5.02 -8.12
C ARG A 43 -23.78 5.30 -6.64
N ALA A 44 -24.86 5.52 -5.88
CA ALA A 44 -24.79 5.68 -4.44
C ALA A 44 -24.25 4.40 -3.76
N VAL A 45 -24.67 3.21 -4.19
CA VAL A 45 -24.14 1.93 -3.70
C VAL A 45 -22.65 1.81 -4.00
N ILE A 46 -22.20 2.03 -5.24
CA ILE A 46 -20.77 1.99 -5.62
C ILE A 46 -19.94 2.96 -4.78
N MET A 47 -20.52 4.11 -4.41
CA MET A 47 -19.88 5.12 -3.58
C MET A 47 -19.94 4.81 -2.06
N ALA A 48 -20.81 3.91 -1.63
CA ALA A 48 -20.97 3.57 -0.21
C ALA A 48 -20.28 2.24 0.15
N SER A 49 -20.26 1.27 -0.77
CA SER A 49 -19.82 -0.11 -0.51
C SER A 49 -18.86 -0.65 -1.57
N GLN A 50 -18.21 -1.78 -1.24
CA GLN A 50 -17.37 -2.55 -2.17
C GLN A 50 -18.19 -3.70 -2.73
N ILE A 51 -18.07 -3.97 -4.03
CA ILE A 51 -18.83 -5.02 -4.72
C ILE A 51 -17.88 -5.96 -5.46
N ASP A 52 -18.16 -7.26 -5.45
CA ASP A 52 -17.32 -8.24 -6.17
C ASP A 52 -17.72 -8.40 -7.65
N SER A 53 -18.89 -7.89 -8.04
CA SER A 53 -19.40 -7.91 -9.40
C SER A 53 -20.56 -6.94 -9.57
N LEU A 54 -20.71 -6.39 -10.77
CA LEU A 54 -21.86 -5.59 -11.21
C LEU A 54 -22.65 -6.36 -12.27
N VAL A 55 -23.97 -6.46 -12.11
CA VAL A 55 -24.87 -7.05 -13.10
C VAL A 55 -25.85 -5.98 -13.58
N LEU A 56 -25.77 -5.64 -14.85
CA LEU A 56 -26.63 -4.66 -15.53
C LEU A 56 -27.68 -5.39 -16.36
N ALA A 57 -28.94 -5.34 -15.93
CA ALA A 57 -30.05 -5.81 -16.74
C ALA A 57 -30.59 -4.67 -17.62
N LEU A 58 -30.39 -4.80 -18.94
CA LEU A 58 -30.82 -3.81 -19.93
C LEU A 58 -32.05 -4.29 -20.72
N GLU A 59 -33.18 -3.66 -20.44
CA GLU A 59 -34.39 -3.68 -21.28
C GLU A 59 -34.51 -2.32 -22.00
N LYS A 60 -33.64 -2.09 -23.00
CA LYS A 60 -33.61 -0.87 -23.85
C LYS A 60 -33.69 -1.22 -25.34
N THR A 61 -34.32 -0.36 -26.13
CA THR A 61 -34.32 -0.48 -27.61
C THR A 61 -32.95 -0.13 -28.18
N GLU A 62 -32.68 -0.54 -29.43
CA GLU A 62 -31.39 -0.23 -30.09
C GLU A 62 -31.10 1.28 -30.15
N GLU A 63 -32.11 2.10 -30.43
CA GLU A 63 -32.00 3.56 -30.49
C GLU A 63 -31.72 4.17 -29.11
N GLN A 64 -32.26 3.59 -28.04
CA GLN A 64 -31.97 4.01 -26.67
C GLN A 64 -30.53 3.65 -26.27
N ILE A 65 -30.02 2.48 -26.66
CA ILE A 65 -28.65 2.04 -26.34
C ILE A 65 -27.60 2.90 -27.06
N VAL A 66 -27.87 3.32 -28.29
CA VAL A 66 -26.95 4.19 -29.05
C VAL A 66 -26.88 5.60 -28.45
N ASN A 67 -27.99 6.09 -27.88
CA ASN A 67 -28.10 7.45 -27.36
C ASN A 67 -27.94 7.55 -25.83
N SER A 68 -27.68 6.44 -25.12
CA SER A 68 -27.59 6.47 -23.66
C SER A 68 -26.15 6.70 -23.18
N HIS A 69 -26.00 7.70 -22.34
CA HIS A 69 -24.75 8.00 -21.63
C HIS A 69 -24.76 7.53 -20.17
N GLU A 70 -25.91 7.11 -19.64
CA GLU A 70 -26.09 6.81 -18.23
C GLU A 70 -25.35 5.55 -17.79
N GLU A 71 -25.38 4.47 -18.60
CA GLU A 71 -24.59 3.26 -18.34
C GLU A 71 -23.10 3.56 -18.40
N VAL A 72 -22.70 4.36 -19.40
CA VAL A 72 -21.31 4.75 -19.61
C VAL A 72 -20.80 5.54 -18.40
N ASP A 73 -21.60 6.48 -17.88
CA ASP A 73 -21.29 7.28 -16.70
C ASP A 73 -21.25 6.45 -15.41
N LEU A 74 -22.17 5.48 -15.26
CA LEU A 74 -22.16 4.55 -14.14
C LEU A 74 -20.90 3.68 -14.15
N LEU A 75 -20.56 3.09 -15.30
CA LEU A 75 -19.36 2.27 -15.45
C LEU A 75 -18.09 3.09 -15.29
N ALA A 76 -18.08 4.36 -15.69
CA ALA A 76 -16.98 5.28 -15.39
C ALA A 76 -16.86 5.54 -13.88
N ALA A 77 -17.98 5.70 -13.16
CA ALA A 77 -17.99 5.84 -11.71
C ALA A 77 -17.53 4.56 -10.99
N LEU A 78 -17.88 3.37 -11.51
CA LEU A 78 -17.35 2.10 -11.05
C LEU A 78 -15.83 2.04 -11.27
N GLN A 79 -15.36 2.31 -12.49
CA GLN A 79 -13.95 2.22 -12.84
C GLN A 79 -13.07 3.17 -12.01
N ALA A 80 -13.55 4.40 -11.76
CA ALA A 80 -12.83 5.38 -10.96
C ALA A 80 -12.58 4.95 -9.50
N ARG A 81 -13.35 3.99 -8.98
CA ARG A 81 -13.25 3.55 -7.57
C ARG A 81 -12.89 2.07 -7.41
N GLN A 82 -13.36 1.22 -8.31
CA GLN A 82 -13.24 -0.23 -8.28
C GLN A 82 -12.94 -0.75 -9.71
N PRO A 83 -11.77 -0.40 -10.31
CA PRO A 83 -11.47 -0.60 -11.73
C PRO A 83 -11.47 -2.06 -12.20
N GLU A 84 -11.20 -3.00 -11.31
CA GLU A 84 -11.07 -4.43 -11.63
C GLU A 84 -12.37 -5.22 -11.39
N VAL A 85 -13.47 -4.57 -10.96
CA VAL A 85 -14.74 -5.26 -10.69
C VAL A 85 -15.34 -5.78 -12.00
N PRO A 86 -15.66 -7.08 -12.10
CA PRO A 86 -16.24 -7.65 -13.31
C PRO A 86 -17.67 -7.15 -13.53
N VAL A 87 -17.92 -6.68 -14.75
CA VAL A 87 -19.19 -6.13 -15.21
C VAL A 87 -19.88 -7.12 -16.14
N PHE A 88 -21.09 -7.51 -15.75
CA PHE A 88 -21.96 -8.42 -16.45
C PHE A 88 -23.11 -7.67 -17.07
N LEU A 89 -23.34 -7.88 -18.36
CA LEU A 89 -24.47 -7.32 -19.07
C LEU A 89 -25.49 -8.40 -19.40
N LEU A 90 -26.73 -8.22 -18.96
CA LEU A 90 -27.87 -9.06 -19.30
C LEU A 90 -28.72 -8.31 -20.33
N ALA A 91 -28.76 -8.78 -21.57
CA ALA A 91 -29.48 -8.13 -22.66
C ALA A 91 -30.43 -9.10 -23.39
N GLU A 92 -31.58 -8.59 -23.86
CA GLU A 92 -32.63 -9.43 -24.47
C GLU A 92 -32.41 -9.68 -25.98
N ARG A 93 -32.14 -8.63 -26.77
CA ARG A 93 -32.14 -8.71 -28.25
C ARG A 93 -31.13 -7.82 -29.00
N ALA A 94 -30.48 -6.86 -28.34
CA ALA A 94 -29.66 -5.85 -29.01
C ALA A 94 -28.16 -6.21 -29.09
N ARG A 95 -27.81 -7.49 -29.35
CA ARG A 95 -26.39 -7.92 -29.43
C ARG A 95 -25.59 -7.05 -30.40
N THR A 96 -26.10 -6.76 -31.59
CA THR A 96 -25.33 -6.02 -32.61
C THR A 96 -25.08 -4.56 -32.21
N SER A 97 -26.10 -3.85 -31.70
CA SER A 97 -25.98 -2.42 -31.34
C SER A 97 -25.22 -2.20 -30.04
N ILE A 98 -25.33 -3.12 -29.07
CA ILE A 98 -24.50 -3.14 -27.85
C ILE A 98 -23.04 -3.44 -28.22
N LEU A 99 -22.78 -4.45 -29.05
CA LEU A 99 -21.44 -4.80 -29.52
C LEU A 99 -20.80 -3.68 -30.35
N ASN A 100 -21.61 -2.86 -31.04
CA ASN A 100 -21.16 -1.69 -31.77
C ASN A 100 -20.94 -0.45 -30.87
N ASN A 101 -21.48 -0.43 -29.65
CA ASN A 101 -21.19 0.63 -28.67
C ASN A 101 -19.85 0.35 -27.98
N ARG A 102 -18.79 0.83 -28.62
CA ARG A 102 -17.40 0.65 -28.16
C ARG A 102 -17.19 1.18 -26.72
N GLN A 103 -17.81 2.30 -26.35
CA GLN A 103 -17.65 2.89 -25.01
C GLN A 103 -18.23 2.00 -23.91
N LEU A 104 -19.30 1.26 -24.21
CA LEU A 104 -19.91 0.30 -23.30
C LEU A 104 -19.10 -0.99 -23.25
N MET A 105 -18.74 -1.56 -24.41
CA MET A 105 -18.04 -2.85 -24.48
C MET A 105 -16.60 -2.82 -23.98
N GLU A 106 -15.92 -1.67 -24.01
CA GLU A 106 -14.61 -1.49 -23.36
C GLU A 106 -14.69 -1.61 -21.82
N ARG A 107 -15.91 -1.60 -21.25
CA ARG A 107 -16.16 -1.62 -19.80
C ARG A 107 -17.04 -2.78 -19.33
N VAL A 108 -17.40 -3.69 -20.23
CA VAL A 108 -18.20 -4.89 -19.96
C VAL A 108 -17.33 -6.12 -20.19
N ASP A 109 -17.21 -6.97 -19.17
CA ASP A 109 -16.38 -8.18 -19.25
C ASP A 109 -17.14 -9.34 -19.91
N GLU A 110 -18.41 -9.52 -19.54
CA GLU A 110 -19.23 -10.63 -20.04
C GLU A 110 -20.65 -10.16 -20.37
N CYS A 111 -21.20 -10.66 -21.49
CA CYS A 111 -22.54 -10.33 -21.95
C CYS A 111 -23.36 -11.62 -22.16
N TYR A 112 -24.55 -11.66 -21.59
CA TYR A 112 -25.43 -12.82 -21.55
C TYR A 112 -26.82 -12.48 -22.11
N SER A 113 -27.44 -13.49 -22.73
CA SER A 113 -28.78 -13.36 -23.26
C SER A 113 -29.80 -13.78 -22.23
N VAL A 114 -30.64 -12.83 -21.83
CA VAL A 114 -31.71 -13.09 -20.85
C VAL A 114 -32.68 -14.19 -21.34
N LEU A 115 -32.85 -14.32 -22.66
CA LEU A 115 -33.80 -15.26 -23.28
C LEU A 115 -33.22 -16.64 -23.58
N GLU A 116 -31.90 -16.76 -23.73
CA GLU A 116 -31.25 -17.99 -24.22
C GLU A 116 -30.53 -18.75 -23.09
N ASP A 117 -30.03 -18.04 -22.08
CA ASP A 117 -29.17 -18.62 -21.05
C ASP A 117 -29.96 -18.99 -19.79
N THR A 118 -29.61 -20.13 -19.18
CA THR A 118 -30.19 -20.54 -17.89
C THR A 118 -29.56 -19.77 -16.73
N ALA A 119 -30.35 -19.45 -15.70
CA ALA A 119 -29.88 -18.77 -14.50
C ALA A 119 -28.70 -19.47 -13.81
N ASP A 120 -28.71 -20.81 -13.71
CA ASP A 120 -27.62 -21.62 -13.15
C ASP A 120 -26.28 -21.38 -13.85
N PHE A 121 -26.29 -21.39 -15.19
CA PHE A 121 -25.09 -21.17 -16.00
C PHE A 121 -24.52 -19.76 -15.78
N VAL A 122 -25.36 -18.74 -15.85
CA VAL A 122 -24.96 -17.33 -15.66
C VAL A 122 -24.45 -17.10 -14.23
N ALA A 123 -25.15 -17.61 -13.22
CA ALA A 123 -24.73 -17.53 -11.82
C ALA A 123 -23.38 -18.21 -11.59
N GLY A 124 -23.14 -19.38 -12.17
CA GLY A 124 -21.87 -20.08 -12.11
C GLY A 124 -20.71 -19.26 -12.67
N ARG A 125 -20.93 -18.56 -13.78
CA ARG A 125 -19.94 -17.67 -14.41
C ARG A 125 -19.66 -16.42 -13.57
N ILE A 126 -20.70 -15.79 -13.03
CA ILE A 126 -20.57 -14.66 -12.11
C ILE A 126 -19.72 -15.06 -10.89
N VAL A 127 -20.04 -16.18 -10.24
CA VAL A 127 -19.29 -16.67 -9.08
C VAL A 127 -17.82 -16.98 -9.44
N ALA A 128 -17.56 -17.54 -10.63
CA ALA A 128 -16.20 -17.79 -11.09
C ALA A 128 -15.41 -16.49 -11.30
N ALA A 129 -16.04 -15.46 -11.87
CA ALA A 129 -15.42 -14.15 -12.04
C ALA A 129 -15.19 -13.44 -10.70
N MET A 130 -16.14 -13.47 -9.77
CA MET A 130 -15.97 -12.94 -8.41
C MET A 130 -14.77 -13.58 -7.70
N ARG A 131 -14.60 -14.91 -7.83
CA ARG A 131 -13.43 -15.63 -7.28
C ARG A 131 -12.12 -15.19 -7.95
N ARG A 132 -12.13 -15.01 -9.27
CA ARG A 132 -10.95 -14.53 -10.02
C ARG A 132 -10.57 -13.12 -9.58
N TYR A 133 -11.55 -12.22 -9.52
CA TYR A 133 -11.41 -10.85 -9.03
C TYR A 133 -10.80 -10.83 -7.62
N ARG A 134 -11.40 -11.54 -6.66
CA ARG A 134 -10.87 -11.67 -5.28
C ARG A 134 -9.44 -12.17 -5.22
N SER A 135 -9.05 -13.06 -6.13
CA SER A 135 -7.69 -13.59 -6.19
C SER A 135 -6.66 -12.61 -6.77
N GLN A 136 -7.12 -11.60 -7.53
CA GLN A 136 -6.28 -10.59 -8.18
C GLN A 136 -6.10 -9.35 -7.29
N VAL A 137 -7.15 -8.94 -6.57
CA VAL A 137 -7.10 -7.79 -5.66
C VAL A 137 -6.23 -8.02 -4.43
N LEU A 138 -6.12 -9.27 -3.97
CA LEU A 138 -5.30 -9.59 -2.81
C LEU A 138 -3.81 -9.49 -3.15
N PRO A 139 -3.02 -8.70 -2.40
CA PRO A 139 -1.59 -8.61 -2.61
C PRO A 139 -0.87 -9.90 -2.21
N PRO A 140 0.38 -10.09 -2.67
CA PRO A 140 1.05 -11.39 -2.67
C PRO A 140 1.14 -12.04 -1.28
N PHE A 141 1.50 -11.28 -0.25
CA PHE A 141 1.68 -11.83 1.09
C PHE A 141 0.35 -12.10 1.78
N MET A 142 -0.60 -11.16 1.70
CA MET A 142 -1.95 -11.39 2.25
C MET A 142 -2.62 -12.61 1.61
N LYS A 143 -2.51 -12.76 0.29
CA LYS A 143 -3.05 -13.90 -0.45
C LYS A 143 -2.42 -15.21 0.00
N ALA A 144 -1.09 -15.26 0.12
CA ALA A 144 -0.38 -16.45 0.58
C ALA A 144 -0.76 -16.82 2.02
N MET A 145 -0.86 -15.82 2.91
CA MET A 145 -1.25 -16.00 4.31
C MET A 145 -2.69 -16.53 4.45
N MET A 146 -3.65 -15.99 3.68
CA MET A 146 -5.03 -16.49 3.67
C MET A 146 -5.11 -17.94 3.17
N HIS A 147 -4.42 -18.25 2.07
CA HIS A 147 -4.41 -19.61 1.53
C HIS A 147 -3.75 -20.61 2.48
N TYR A 148 -2.68 -20.21 3.17
CA TYR A 148 -2.02 -21.07 4.16
C TYR A 148 -2.90 -21.27 5.41
N ASN A 149 -3.69 -20.26 5.79
CA ASN A 149 -4.65 -20.42 6.87
C ASN A 149 -5.70 -21.51 6.58
N ASP A 150 -6.03 -21.74 5.31
CA ASP A 150 -7.00 -22.74 4.88
C ASP A 150 -6.46 -24.18 4.94
N ILE A 151 -5.14 -24.40 5.01
CA ILE A 151 -4.56 -25.75 5.11
C ILE A 151 -4.47 -26.29 6.55
N HIS A 152 -4.80 -25.49 7.56
CA HIS A 152 -4.99 -25.90 8.97
C HIS A 152 -3.79 -26.57 9.69
N GLU A 153 -2.56 -26.37 9.23
CA GLU A 153 -1.36 -26.96 9.86
C GLU A 153 -0.78 -26.04 10.96
N TYR A 154 -1.16 -26.26 12.23
CA TYR A 154 -0.71 -25.45 13.39
C TYR A 154 -0.05 -26.23 14.54
N SER A 155 0.07 -27.56 14.42
CA SER A 155 0.55 -28.40 15.52
C SER A 155 2.06 -28.58 15.48
N TRP A 156 2.68 -28.70 16.67
CA TRP A 156 4.10 -29.03 16.90
C TRP A 156 5.14 -27.92 16.65
N SER A 157 4.74 -26.73 16.21
CA SER A 157 5.59 -25.54 16.08
C SER A 157 5.13 -24.38 16.98
N ALA A 158 5.98 -23.37 17.13
CA ALA A 158 5.60 -22.10 17.73
C ALA A 158 4.79 -21.26 16.71
N PRO A 159 3.89 -20.36 17.16
CA PRO A 159 3.63 -19.95 18.54
C PRO A 159 2.76 -20.93 19.34
N GLY A 160 3.05 -21.07 20.64
CA GLY A 160 2.47 -22.10 21.51
C GLY A 160 0.96 -22.00 21.76
N HIS A 161 0.31 -20.89 21.38
CA HIS A 161 -1.15 -20.81 21.42
C HIS A 161 -1.82 -21.59 20.27
N GLN A 162 -1.08 -22.01 19.24
CA GLN A 162 -1.53 -22.89 18.15
C GLN A 162 -2.86 -22.44 17.53
N GLY A 163 -2.86 -21.28 16.87
CA GLY A 163 -4.10 -20.72 16.30
C GLY A 163 -5.08 -20.17 17.33
N GLY A 164 -4.68 -20.08 18.61
CA GLY A 164 -5.45 -19.45 19.70
C GLY A 164 -6.09 -20.46 20.67
N ILE A 165 -6.00 -21.75 20.39
CA ILE A 165 -6.48 -22.84 21.25
C ILE A 165 -5.85 -22.81 22.65
N GLY A 166 -4.62 -22.29 22.78
CA GLY A 166 -4.02 -22.06 24.09
C GLY A 166 -4.84 -21.13 25.00
N PHE A 167 -5.46 -20.10 24.43
CA PHE A 167 -6.23 -19.09 25.17
C PHE A 167 -7.57 -19.63 25.68
N THR A 168 -8.22 -20.53 24.95
CA THR A 168 -9.55 -21.07 25.29
C THR A 168 -9.54 -21.95 26.56
N LYS A 169 -8.36 -22.30 27.08
CA LYS A 169 -8.19 -23.15 28.28
C LYS A 169 -8.53 -22.46 29.60
N THR A 170 -8.71 -21.14 29.62
CA THR A 170 -9.10 -20.39 30.84
C THR A 170 -10.24 -19.41 30.53
N PRO A 171 -11.12 -19.08 31.50
CA PRO A 171 -12.20 -18.12 31.26
C PRO A 171 -11.72 -16.75 30.75
N ALA A 172 -10.63 -16.24 31.33
CA ALA A 172 -10.04 -14.96 30.90
C ALA A 172 -9.44 -15.04 29.49
N GLY A 173 -8.74 -16.13 29.17
CA GLY A 173 -8.18 -16.33 27.83
C GLY A 173 -9.26 -16.56 26.77
N ASN A 174 -10.37 -17.23 27.11
CA ASN A 174 -11.48 -17.40 26.19
C ASN A 174 -12.15 -16.06 25.83
N GLN A 175 -12.35 -15.17 26.82
CA GLN A 175 -12.83 -13.81 26.59
C GLN A 175 -11.87 -13.00 25.68
N PHE A 176 -10.56 -13.17 25.88
CA PHE A 176 -9.55 -12.55 25.02
C PHE A 176 -9.59 -13.09 23.57
N PHE A 177 -9.74 -14.40 23.41
CA PHE A 177 -9.86 -15.04 22.10
C PHE A 177 -11.13 -14.61 21.36
N GLU A 178 -12.28 -14.57 22.04
CA GLU A 178 -13.55 -14.10 21.47
C GLU A 178 -13.50 -12.62 21.08
N PHE A 179 -12.84 -11.78 21.89
CA PHE A 179 -12.72 -10.35 21.61
C PHE A 179 -11.93 -10.04 20.34
N PHE A 180 -10.80 -10.70 20.13
CA PHE A 180 -9.96 -10.49 18.94
C PHE A 180 -10.41 -11.29 17.72
N GLY A 181 -11.11 -12.40 17.94
CA GLY A 181 -11.51 -13.35 16.90
C GLY A 181 -10.37 -14.28 16.47
N GLU A 182 -10.76 -15.44 15.95
CA GLU A 182 -9.85 -16.55 15.67
C GLU A 182 -8.81 -16.22 14.57
N ASN A 183 -9.20 -15.49 13.53
CA ASN A 183 -8.33 -15.21 12.37
C ASN A 183 -7.03 -14.50 12.75
N LEU A 184 -7.02 -13.66 13.78
CA LEU A 184 -5.79 -13.03 14.26
C LEU A 184 -4.79 -14.08 14.73
N PHE A 185 -5.23 -15.02 15.54
CA PHE A 185 -4.37 -16.04 16.14
C PHE A 185 -3.97 -17.12 15.14
N ARG A 186 -4.82 -17.42 14.16
CA ARG A 186 -4.49 -18.36 13.08
C ARG A 186 -3.49 -17.80 12.08
N THR A 187 -3.45 -16.49 11.92
CA THR A 187 -2.44 -15.82 11.08
C THR A 187 -1.16 -15.49 11.84
N ASP A 188 -1.17 -15.55 13.17
CA ASP A 188 0.03 -15.52 14.01
C ASP A 188 0.72 -16.89 13.97
N MET A 189 1.60 -17.06 12.98
CA MET A 189 2.25 -18.31 12.65
C MET A 189 3.76 -18.22 12.84
N GLY A 190 4.39 -19.38 13.05
CA GLY A 190 5.84 -19.51 12.99
C GLY A 190 6.40 -19.32 11.58
N ILE A 191 7.71 -19.45 11.46
CA ILE A 191 8.41 -19.32 10.18
C ILE A 191 8.15 -20.54 9.27
N GLU A 192 7.29 -20.37 8.27
CA GLU A 192 6.95 -21.41 7.30
C GLU A 192 7.63 -21.14 5.95
N ARG A 193 8.94 -21.41 5.90
CA ARG A 193 9.83 -21.05 4.77
C ARG A 193 9.37 -21.60 3.43
N ALA A 194 8.79 -22.81 3.41
CA ALA A 194 8.40 -23.48 2.17
C ALA A 194 7.15 -22.86 1.53
N ALA A 195 6.20 -22.39 2.34
CA ALA A 195 4.92 -21.87 1.86
C ALA A 195 4.91 -20.34 1.76
N LEU A 196 5.36 -19.64 2.80
CA LEU A 196 5.28 -18.18 2.91
C LEU A 196 6.63 -17.50 2.68
N GLY A 197 7.73 -18.21 2.91
CA GLY A 197 9.07 -17.64 2.93
C GLY A 197 9.44 -17.08 4.30
N SER A 198 10.25 -16.03 4.31
CA SER A 198 10.74 -15.39 5.54
C SER A 198 10.91 -13.90 5.33
N LEU A 199 10.40 -13.11 6.28
CA LEU A 199 10.58 -11.65 6.34
C LEU A 199 12.08 -11.29 6.42
N LEU A 200 12.82 -11.90 7.35
CA LEU A 200 14.24 -11.57 7.59
C LEU A 200 15.16 -12.01 6.45
N ASP A 201 14.75 -13.01 5.67
CA ASP A 201 15.51 -13.49 4.52
C ASP A 201 15.07 -12.79 3.23
N HIS A 202 13.98 -11.99 3.27
CA HIS A 202 13.36 -11.39 2.11
C HIS A 202 13.10 -12.43 1.00
N SER A 203 12.34 -13.48 1.34
CA SER A 203 12.09 -14.63 0.48
C SER A 203 10.60 -15.01 0.42
N GLY A 204 10.21 -15.75 -0.62
CA GLY A 204 8.82 -16.18 -0.82
C GLY A 204 7.85 -15.00 -0.97
N ALA A 205 6.65 -15.15 -0.41
CA ALA A 205 5.59 -14.14 -0.53
C ALA A 205 5.96 -12.79 0.11
N PHE A 206 6.84 -12.80 1.13
CA PHE A 206 7.40 -11.56 1.68
C PHE A 206 8.21 -10.79 0.64
N LYS A 207 9.03 -11.48 -0.17
CA LYS A 207 9.81 -10.85 -1.22
C LYS A 207 8.93 -10.25 -2.29
N ASP A 208 7.90 -10.98 -2.69
CA ASP A 208 6.95 -10.53 -3.71
C ASP A 208 6.21 -9.28 -3.25
N SER A 209 5.79 -9.23 -1.97
CA SER A 209 5.19 -8.05 -1.34
C SER A 209 6.15 -6.84 -1.37
N GLU A 210 7.41 -7.01 -1.00
CA GLU A 210 8.41 -5.94 -1.02
C GLU A 210 8.71 -5.43 -2.44
N VAL A 211 8.74 -6.34 -3.43
CA VAL A 211 8.91 -5.98 -4.84
C VAL A 211 7.71 -5.18 -5.35
N GLU A 212 6.48 -5.59 -5.02
CA GLU A 212 5.28 -4.82 -5.37
C GLU A 212 5.26 -3.45 -4.68
N ALA A 213 5.62 -3.39 -3.38
CA ALA A 213 5.74 -2.11 -2.67
C ALA A 213 6.78 -1.19 -3.31
N ALA A 214 7.94 -1.72 -3.73
CA ALA A 214 8.95 -0.93 -4.44
C ALA A 214 8.40 -0.32 -5.74
N LYS A 215 7.60 -1.07 -6.51
CA LYS A 215 6.95 -0.56 -7.73
C LYS A 215 5.95 0.54 -7.41
N VAL A 216 5.04 0.31 -6.46
CA VAL A 216 3.99 1.26 -6.08
C VAL A 216 4.62 2.58 -5.59
N PHE A 217 5.59 2.48 -4.68
CA PHE A 217 6.23 3.65 -4.07
C PHE A 217 7.36 4.27 -4.91
N GLY A 218 7.72 3.70 -6.06
CA GLY A 218 8.73 4.26 -6.97
C GLY A 218 10.17 4.16 -6.45
N ALA A 219 10.47 3.07 -5.74
CA ALA A 219 11.78 2.75 -5.17
C ALA A 219 12.47 1.64 -5.98
N HIS A 220 13.80 1.54 -5.87
CA HIS A 220 14.53 0.38 -6.38
C HIS A 220 14.29 -0.86 -5.50
N GLN A 221 14.21 -0.63 -4.19
CA GLN A 221 13.97 -1.67 -3.19
C GLN A 221 13.09 -1.10 -2.07
N SER A 222 12.23 -1.95 -1.51
CA SER A 222 11.49 -1.66 -0.30
C SER A 222 11.74 -2.77 0.71
N TYR A 223 11.85 -2.42 1.99
CA TYR A 223 11.98 -3.35 3.11
C TYR A 223 10.79 -3.15 4.03
N SER A 224 10.01 -4.21 4.27
CA SER A 224 8.85 -4.16 5.17
C SER A 224 9.33 -4.16 6.63
N GLY A 225 8.80 -3.27 7.47
CA GLY A 225 9.18 -3.12 8.87
C GLY A 225 8.01 -3.40 9.81
N ILE A 226 8.31 -4.06 10.94
CA ILE A 226 7.33 -4.39 12.00
C ILE A 226 7.63 -3.73 13.35
N VAL A 227 8.62 -2.83 13.40
CA VAL A 227 9.05 -2.12 14.62
C VAL A 227 8.90 -0.60 14.44
N GLY A 228 7.98 -0.20 13.56
CA GLY A 228 7.70 1.16 13.13
C GLY A 228 8.88 1.87 12.46
N THR A 229 8.68 3.13 12.05
CA THR A 229 9.77 3.95 11.51
C THR A 229 10.91 4.16 12.53
N SER A 230 10.67 3.93 13.82
CA SER A 230 11.74 3.90 14.82
C SER A 230 12.75 2.76 14.59
N GLY A 231 12.28 1.56 14.23
CA GLY A 231 13.13 0.47 13.75
C GLY A 231 13.78 0.83 12.41
N SER A 232 12.98 1.32 11.46
CA SER A 232 13.47 1.67 10.12
C SER A 232 14.63 2.67 10.13
N ASN A 233 14.52 3.76 10.91
CA ASN A 233 15.56 4.77 11.03
C ASN A 233 16.85 4.19 11.61
N ARG A 234 16.74 3.35 12.65
CA ARG A 234 17.91 2.69 13.26
C ARG A 234 18.58 1.74 12.27
N THR A 235 17.80 0.96 11.51
CA THR A 235 18.31 0.10 10.42
C THR A 235 19.12 0.89 9.40
N ILE A 236 18.57 1.99 8.86
CA ILE A 236 19.29 2.81 7.88
C ILE A 236 20.57 3.38 8.48
N MET A 237 20.50 3.94 9.69
CA MET A 237 21.66 4.54 10.35
C MET A 237 22.75 3.49 10.65
N GLN A 238 22.38 2.31 11.13
CA GLN A 238 23.29 1.21 11.40
C GLN A 238 23.95 0.67 10.11
N ALA A 239 23.25 0.73 8.97
CA ALA A 239 23.81 0.36 7.67
C ALA A 239 24.78 1.44 7.12
N CYS A 240 24.51 2.72 7.42
CA CYS A 240 25.24 3.84 6.84
C CYS A 240 26.44 4.31 7.67
N LEU A 241 26.39 4.16 9.00
CA LEU A 241 27.30 4.80 9.94
C LEU A 241 28.15 3.80 10.74
N LYS A 242 29.35 4.25 11.09
CA LYS A 242 30.25 3.62 12.07
C LYS A 242 30.59 4.64 13.15
N ASP A 243 31.34 4.18 14.16
CA ASP A 243 31.88 5.06 15.18
C ASP A 243 32.76 6.14 14.55
N ASP A 244 32.64 7.37 15.07
CA ASP A 244 33.30 8.58 14.58
C ASP A 244 33.00 9.02 13.12
N ASP A 245 32.15 8.32 12.36
CA ASP A 245 31.70 8.81 11.05
C ASP A 245 30.87 10.10 11.20
N ILE A 246 30.94 10.95 10.18
CA ILE A 246 30.20 12.21 10.16
C ILE A 246 28.76 11.97 9.68
N ALA A 247 27.80 12.43 10.48
CA ALA A 247 26.38 12.41 10.15
C ALA A 247 25.82 13.84 10.08
N ILE A 248 25.23 14.23 8.96
CA ILE A 248 24.57 15.54 8.83
C ILE A 248 23.10 15.36 9.22
N CYS A 249 22.66 15.99 10.30
CA CYS A 249 21.34 15.73 10.87
C CYS A 249 20.48 16.99 10.89
N ASP A 250 19.23 16.88 10.47
CA ASP A 250 18.19 17.83 10.86
C ASP A 250 18.08 17.91 12.39
N ARG A 251 18.01 19.12 12.94
CA ARG A 251 17.79 19.32 14.39
C ARG A 251 16.34 19.04 14.80
N ASN A 252 15.40 19.11 13.86
CA ASN A 252 14.03 18.63 14.01
C ASN A 252 13.94 17.14 13.67
N CYS A 253 14.76 16.32 14.32
CA CYS A 253 14.79 14.89 14.10
C CYS A 253 13.94 14.15 15.13
N HIS A 254 13.31 13.05 14.72
CA HIS A 254 12.64 12.15 15.64
C HIS A 254 13.64 11.48 16.61
N LYS A 255 13.16 11.06 17.78
CA LYS A 255 13.98 10.38 18.81
C LYS A 255 14.74 9.16 18.27
N SER A 256 14.23 8.48 17.25
CA SER A 256 14.92 7.34 16.62
C SER A 256 16.20 7.73 15.87
N ILE A 257 16.31 8.96 15.39
CA ILE A 257 17.55 9.47 14.79
C ILE A 257 18.62 9.66 15.87
N GLU A 258 18.26 10.25 17.01
CA GLU A 258 19.15 10.35 18.17
C GLU A 258 19.56 8.96 18.68
N GLN A 259 18.62 8.01 18.76
CA GLN A 259 18.94 6.61 19.09
C GLN A 259 19.95 6.01 18.11
N GLY A 260 19.82 6.27 16.81
CA GLY A 260 20.78 5.82 15.81
C GLY A 260 22.18 6.42 16.02
N LEU A 261 22.28 7.71 16.37
CA LEU A 261 23.56 8.34 16.72
C LEU A 261 24.19 7.66 17.96
N ILE A 262 23.41 7.40 19.00
CA ILE A 262 23.87 6.73 20.22
C ILE A 262 24.36 5.30 19.93
N LEU A 263 23.63 4.56 19.09
CA LEU A 263 23.97 3.16 18.74
C LEU A 263 25.22 3.06 17.85
N THR A 264 25.44 4.06 16.98
CA THR A 264 26.53 4.02 16.00
C THR A 264 27.79 4.74 16.45
N GLY A 265 27.70 5.68 17.40
CA GLY A 265 28.83 6.52 17.81
C GLY A 265 29.17 7.65 16.83
N ALA A 266 28.33 7.86 15.81
CA ALA A 266 28.57 8.88 14.79
C ALA A 266 28.58 10.31 15.36
N ARG A 267 29.37 11.20 14.74
CA ARG A 267 29.51 12.61 15.12
C ARG A 267 28.53 13.49 14.33
N PRO A 268 27.49 14.06 14.98
CA PRO A 268 26.46 14.79 14.26
C PRO A 268 26.83 16.26 13.99
N ILE A 269 26.57 16.72 12.77
CA ILE A 269 26.52 18.14 12.40
C ILE A 269 25.05 18.52 12.21
N TYR A 270 24.54 19.46 13.02
CA TYR A 270 23.12 19.80 13.02
C TYR A 270 22.74 20.97 12.09
N MET A 271 21.80 20.73 11.18
CA MET A 271 21.06 21.75 10.44
C MET A 271 19.90 22.26 11.29
N VAL A 272 19.86 23.57 11.56
CA VAL A 272 18.88 24.16 12.49
C VAL A 272 17.70 24.72 11.69
N PRO A 273 16.48 24.21 11.86
CA PRO A 273 15.32 24.71 11.13
C PRO A 273 14.97 26.15 11.54
N SER A 274 14.23 26.83 10.66
CA SER A 274 13.57 28.09 10.99
C SER A 274 12.39 27.87 11.96
N ARG A 275 11.85 28.95 12.53
CA ARG A 275 10.65 28.91 13.39
C ARG A 275 9.90 30.23 13.26
N ASN A 276 8.56 30.19 13.25
CA ASN A 276 7.73 31.40 13.22
C ASN A 276 7.36 31.90 14.64
N CYS A 277 6.59 33.00 14.72
CA CYS A 277 6.16 33.60 15.98
C CYS A 277 5.22 32.73 16.83
N TYR A 278 4.56 31.74 16.22
CA TYR A 278 3.70 30.77 16.91
C TYR A 278 4.46 29.58 17.49
N GLY A 279 5.75 29.45 17.17
CA GLY A 279 6.57 28.33 17.58
C GLY A 279 6.54 27.13 16.62
N ILE A 280 5.81 27.21 15.50
CA ILE A 280 5.82 26.19 14.44
C ILE A 280 7.22 26.13 13.82
N ILE A 281 7.76 24.92 13.74
CA ILE A 281 9.08 24.66 13.17
C ILE A 281 8.96 24.71 11.65
N GLY A 282 9.71 25.64 11.05
CA GLY A 282 9.81 25.83 9.62
C GLY A 282 10.88 24.95 8.97
N PRO A 283 11.10 25.08 7.65
CA PRO A 283 12.14 24.32 6.96
C PRO A 283 13.54 24.82 7.33
N ILE A 284 14.52 23.95 7.14
CA ILE A 284 15.95 24.28 7.06
C ILE A 284 16.19 25.11 5.79
N SER A 285 16.98 26.18 5.90
CA SER A 285 17.32 27.03 4.76
C SER A 285 18.32 26.36 3.82
N GLN A 286 18.27 26.69 2.52
CA GLN A 286 19.21 26.19 1.51
C GLN A 286 20.68 26.48 1.90
N VAL A 287 20.94 27.65 2.50
CA VAL A 287 22.28 28.03 3.00
C VAL A 287 22.81 27.03 4.02
N GLN A 288 21.96 26.42 4.85
CA GLN A 288 22.40 25.42 5.83
C GLN A 288 22.59 24.03 5.23
N MET A 289 21.91 23.73 4.11
CA MET A 289 22.08 22.47 3.38
C MET A 289 23.24 22.51 2.39
N SER A 290 23.72 23.71 2.01
CA SER A 290 24.86 23.83 1.09
C SER A 290 26.15 23.31 1.74
N LYS A 291 27.09 22.92 0.89
CA LYS A 291 28.40 22.42 1.30
C LYS A 291 29.15 23.41 2.19
N GLU A 292 29.08 24.70 1.89
CA GLU A 292 29.71 25.76 2.69
C GLU A 292 29.04 25.91 4.06
N GLY A 293 27.71 25.84 4.12
CA GLY A 293 26.95 25.91 5.37
C GLY A 293 27.26 24.76 6.31
N ILE A 294 27.37 23.54 5.76
CA ILE A 294 27.72 22.34 6.51
C ILE A 294 29.18 22.44 7.01
N ALA A 295 30.12 22.84 6.15
CA ALA A 295 31.52 23.03 6.53
C ALA A 295 31.69 24.08 7.64
N LEU A 296 30.96 25.19 7.56
CA LEU A 296 30.96 26.22 8.61
C LEU A 296 30.46 25.66 9.95
N LYS A 297 29.38 24.88 9.94
CA LYS A 297 28.84 24.23 11.16
C LYS A 297 29.81 23.21 11.74
N ALA A 298 30.44 22.41 10.89
CA ALA A 298 31.45 21.45 11.32
C ALA A 298 32.62 22.16 12.03
N LYS A 299 33.14 23.23 11.41
CA LYS A 299 34.21 24.06 11.99
C LYS A 299 33.82 24.65 13.34
N ASN A 300 32.61 25.20 13.45
CA ASN A 300 32.10 25.77 14.70
C ASN A 300 31.92 24.73 15.81
N ALA A 301 31.61 23.48 15.44
CA ALA A 301 31.51 22.36 16.36
C ALA A 301 32.86 21.68 16.66
N GLY A 302 33.97 22.12 16.05
CA GLY A 302 35.27 21.48 16.18
C GLY A 302 35.37 20.11 15.52
N ILE A 303 34.47 19.80 14.57
CA ILE A 303 34.43 18.53 13.85
C ILE A 303 35.32 18.64 12.59
N PRO A 304 36.37 17.81 12.44
CA PRO A 304 37.21 17.83 11.26
C PRO A 304 36.47 17.21 10.06
N PHE A 305 35.82 18.05 9.26
CA PHE A 305 35.04 17.63 8.09
C PHE A 305 35.34 18.50 6.87
N ASN A 306 35.70 17.85 5.76
CA ASN A 306 35.87 18.46 4.45
C ASN A 306 35.22 17.57 3.38
N ALA A 307 34.11 18.04 2.80
CA ALA A 307 33.34 17.29 1.81
C ALA A 307 34.12 17.01 0.50
N ASP A 308 35.15 17.81 0.17
CA ASP A 308 36.02 17.57 -1.00
C ASP A 308 36.99 16.40 -0.79
N GLU A 309 37.35 16.12 0.47
CA GLU A 309 38.26 15.01 0.82
C GLU A 309 37.47 13.74 1.11
N LYS A 310 36.42 13.85 1.93
CA LYS A 310 35.54 12.74 2.29
C LYS A 310 34.15 13.28 2.60
N LYS A 311 33.17 12.96 1.73
CA LYS A 311 31.75 13.21 2.00
C LYS A 311 31.32 12.53 3.31
N ALA A 312 30.33 13.11 3.99
CA ALA A 312 29.69 12.50 5.14
C ALA A 312 29.05 11.16 4.73
N SER A 313 29.06 10.20 5.65
CA SER A 313 28.52 8.86 5.40
C SER A 313 26.99 8.85 5.33
N TYR A 314 26.34 9.90 5.84
CA TYR A 314 24.89 9.98 6.00
C TYR A 314 24.43 11.43 6.19
N ALA A 315 23.30 11.78 5.56
CA ALA A 315 22.56 13.01 5.83
C ALA A 315 21.08 12.69 6.04
N VAL A 316 20.40 13.34 6.98
CA VAL A 316 18.95 13.15 7.22
C VAL A 316 18.18 14.46 7.33
N VAL A 317 17.00 14.49 6.70
CA VAL A 317 16.01 15.58 6.78
C VAL A 317 14.64 14.98 7.08
N THR A 318 13.90 15.58 8.02
CA THR A 318 12.51 15.19 8.29
C THR A 318 11.59 15.85 7.26
N ASN A 319 10.89 15.08 6.43
CA ASN A 319 10.05 15.61 5.36
C ASN A 319 8.71 14.85 5.24
N CYS A 320 7.55 15.47 5.44
CA CYS A 320 7.30 16.83 5.87
C CYS A 320 7.63 17.07 7.35
N THR A 321 7.61 18.33 7.78
CA THR A 321 7.60 18.65 9.21
C THR A 321 6.29 18.17 9.85
N TYR A 322 6.25 18.09 11.18
CA TYR A 322 5.04 17.70 11.91
C TYR A 322 3.82 18.56 11.53
N ASP A 323 4.03 19.86 11.31
CA ASP A 323 3.00 20.84 10.97
C ASP A 323 2.67 20.89 9.46
N GLY A 324 3.21 19.97 8.65
CA GLY A 324 2.86 19.83 7.24
C GLY A 324 3.68 20.67 6.25
N LEU A 325 4.81 21.24 6.67
CA LEU A 325 5.70 21.96 5.75
C LEU A 325 6.56 20.95 4.98
N CYS A 326 6.45 20.97 3.66
CA CYS A 326 7.10 20.01 2.77
C CYS A 326 8.29 20.67 2.06
N TYR A 327 9.44 19.99 2.01
CA TYR A 327 10.61 20.48 1.28
C TYR A 327 10.46 20.24 -0.22
N HIS A 328 11.10 21.07 -1.05
CA HIS A 328 11.33 20.73 -2.44
C HIS A 328 12.46 19.69 -2.52
N SER A 329 12.09 18.41 -2.60
CA SER A 329 13.00 17.29 -2.34
C SER A 329 14.15 17.21 -3.35
N GLU A 330 13.93 17.57 -4.62
CA GLU A 330 15.00 17.61 -5.63
C GLU A 330 16.09 18.64 -5.29
N VAL A 331 15.70 19.82 -4.79
CA VAL A 331 16.66 20.86 -4.36
C VAL A 331 17.39 20.42 -3.10
N THR A 332 16.67 19.83 -2.13
CA THR A 332 17.27 19.27 -0.92
C THR A 332 18.28 18.17 -1.23
N GLU A 333 17.93 17.27 -2.17
CA GLU A 333 18.80 16.18 -2.60
C GLU A 333 20.07 16.70 -3.29
N ALA A 334 19.94 17.69 -4.19
CA ALA A 334 21.07 18.28 -4.89
C ALA A 334 22.06 18.95 -3.91
N LEU A 335 21.55 19.78 -2.98
CA LEU A 335 22.39 20.50 -2.01
C LEU A 335 23.11 19.54 -1.05
N LEU A 336 22.38 18.59 -0.47
CA LEU A 336 22.97 17.62 0.46
C LEU A 336 23.89 16.61 -0.25
N GLY A 337 23.62 16.30 -1.52
CA GLY A 337 24.41 15.39 -2.35
C GLY A 337 25.85 15.85 -2.55
N GLU A 338 26.11 17.15 -2.45
CA GLU A 338 27.46 17.72 -2.46
C GLU A 338 28.27 17.32 -1.22
N SER A 339 27.61 17.08 -0.09
CA SER A 339 28.24 16.79 1.21
C SER A 339 28.05 15.37 1.72
N SER A 340 27.11 14.59 1.17
CA SER A 340 26.84 13.20 1.54
C SER A 340 26.44 12.38 0.31
N SER A 341 26.95 11.17 0.18
CA SER A 341 26.50 10.22 -0.86
C SER A 341 25.25 9.43 -0.46
N ARG A 342 24.78 9.58 0.79
CA ARG A 342 23.57 8.92 1.30
C ARG A 342 22.66 9.92 1.98
N ILE A 343 21.44 10.07 1.47
CA ILE A 343 20.44 11.02 1.97
C ILE A 343 19.22 10.24 2.44
N HIS A 344 18.82 10.47 3.68
CA HIS A 344 17.61 9.91 4.26
C HIS A 344 16.57 11.02 4.43
N MET A 345 15.45 10.90 3.74
CA MET A 345 14.26 11.69 4.01
C MET A 345 13.36 10.91 4.97
N ASP A 346 13.28 11.34 6.23
CA ASP A 346 12.36 10.72 7.19
C ASP A 346 10.94 11.20 6.87
N GLU A 347 10.25 10.39 6.07
CA GLU A 347 8.90 10.64 5.56
C GLU A 347 7.82 9.94 6.38
N ALA A 348 8.04 9.77 7.70
CA ALA A 348 7.13 9.01 8.55
C ALA A 348 5.68 9.52 8.49
N TRP A 349 5.49 10.83 8.34
CA TRP A 349 4.20 11.51 8.21
C TRP A 349 3.75 11.73 6.75
N PHE A 350 4.47 11.19 5.76
CA PHE A 350 4.32 11.65 4.38
C PHE A 350 4.30 10.53 3.33
N GLY A 351 3.93 9.31 3.76
CA GLY A 351 3.90 8.13 2.87
C GLY A 351 2.92 8.21 1.69
N TYR A 352 1.88 9.04 1.78
CA TYR A 352 0.88 9.21 0.72
C TYR A 352 1.29 10.19 -0.38
N ALA A 353 2.38 10.95 -0.21
CA ALA A 353 2.71 12.10 -1.04
C ALA A 353 2.84 11.75 -2.54
N ARG A 354 3.34 10.55 -2.84
CA ARG A 354 3.53 10.09 -4.21
C ARG A 354 2.23 9.99 -5.02
N PHE A 355 1.11 9.70 -4.35
CA PHE A 355 -0.15 9.35 -4.99
C PHE A 355 -1.00 10.58 -5.30
N ASN A 356 -0.60 11.78 -4.86
CA ASN A 356 -1.32 13.01 -5.20
C ASN A 356 -0.42 14.01 -5.98
N PRO A 357 -0.84 14.48 -7.17
CA PRO A 357 -0.08 15.42 -7.98
C PRO A 357 0.29 16.73 -7.27
N ILE A 358 -0.45 17.15 -6.24
CA ILE A 358 -0.15 18.38 -5.48
C ILE A 358 1.23 18.34 -4.82
N TYR A 359 1.73 17.14 -4.47
CA TYR A 359 3.02 16.96 -3.81
C TYR A 359 4.17 16.69 -4.78
N LYS A 360 3.95 16.82 -6.10
CA LYS A 360 4.99 16.60 -7.11
C LYS A 360 6.23 17.44 -6.76
N GLY A 361 7.40 16.79 -6.72
CA GLY A 361 8.66 17.43 -6.37
C GLY A 361 8.94 17.62 -4.88
N HIS A 362 8.04 17.16 -3.99
CA HIS A 362 8.12 17.40 -2.55
C HIS A 362 8.36 16.15 -1.69
N PHE A 363 8.58 14.97 -2.31
CA PHE A 363 8.89 13.70 -1.64
C PHE A 363 10.09 13.01 -2.28
N ALA A 364 10.69 12.02 -1.62
CA ALA A 364 11.95 11.40 -2.01
C ALA A 364 11.84 10.56 -3.30
N MET A 365 10.82 9.69 -3.38
CA MET A 365 10.70 8.68 -4.43
C MET A 365 10.03 9.21 -5.72
N ARG A 366 10.60 10.26 -6.33
CA ARG A 366 10.02 10.99 -7.48
C ARG A 366 10.19 10.30 -8.83
N GLY A 367 9.12 10.14 -9.61
CA GLY A 367 9.21 9.53 -10.96
C GLY A 367 9.55 8.03 -10.90
N ASP A 368 10.19 7.50 -11.94
CA ASP A 368 10.69 6.11 -11.96
C ASP A 368 12.03 6.04 -11.22
N ALA A 369 12.25 4.95 -10.48
CA ALA A 369 13.49 4.71 -9.76
C ALA A 369 14.69 4.56 -10.73
N LYS A 370 14.48 3.96 -11.91
CA LYS A 370 15.55 3.67 -12.89
C LYS A 370 16.24 4.91 -13.44
N ASP A 371 15.55 6.05 -13.43
CA ASP A 371 16.07 7.32 -13.94
C ASP A 371 16.88 8.09 -12.89
N HIS A 372 16.94 7.59 -11.65
CA HIS A 372 17.62 8.23 -10.54
C HIS A 372 19.13 8.34 -10.78
N LYS A 373 19.67 9.54 -10.55
CA LYS A 373 21.09 9.85 -10.64
C LYS A 373 21.48 10.69 -9.43
N GLY A 374 22.67 10.45 -8.88
CA GLY A 374 23.17 11.17 -7.71
C GLY A 374 23.26 10.27 -6.48
N PRO A 375 23.02 10.79 -5.27
CA PRO A 375 23.24 10.05 -4.03
C PRO A 375 22.26 8.88 -3.87
N THR A 376 22.61 7.89 -3.05
CA THR A 376 21.64 6.90 -2.59
C THR A 376 20.63 7.58 -1.67
N VAL A 377 19.33 7.44 -1.96
CA VAL A 377 18.26 8.07 -1.18
C VAL A 377 17.43 7.03 -0.45
N PHE A 378 17.22 7.24 0.85
CA PHE A 378 16.30 6.49 1.68
C PHE A 378 15.06 7.32 1.98
N ALA A 379 13.89 6.68 2.01
CA ALA A 379 12.69 7.26 2.58
C ALA A 379 12.04 6.27 3.55
N THR A 380 11.65 6.74 4.73
CA THR A 380 10.96 5.90 5.70
C THR A 380 9.53 6.34 5.90
N HIS A 381 8.58 5.43 5.74
CA HIS A 381 7.16 5.70 5.96
C HIS A 381 6.68 4.96 7.20
N SER A 382 5.95 5.65 8.08
CA SER A 382 5.14 4.98 9.10
C SER A 382 3.81 4.69 8.43
N THR A 383 3.66 3.51 7.85
CA THR A 383 2.45 3.13 7.11
C THR A 383 1.20 3.31 7.97
N HIS A 384 1.28 3.03 9.27
CA HIS A 384 0.17 3.18 10.21
C HIS A 384 -0.20 4.63 10.60
N LYS A 385 0.58 5.64 10.20
CA LYS A 385 0.28 7.04 10.56
C LYS A 385 -0.75 7.65 9.61
N LEU A 386 -0.41 7.73 8.33
CA LEU A 386 -1.20 8.41 7.30
C LEU A 386 -1.39 7.56 6.03
N LEU A 387 -1.10 6.26 6.11
CA LEU A 387 -1.66 5.23 5.24
C LEU A 387 -2.51 4.28 6.10
N ASN A 388 -2.94 3.14 5.54
CA ASN A 388 -3.87 2.23 6.21
C ASN A 388 -3.18 0.92 6.62
N ALA A 389 -2.42 0.94 7.72
CA ALA A 389 -1.79 -0.27 8.28
C ALA A 389 -1.89 -0.32 9.81
N LEU A 390 -1.66 -1.50 10.40
CA LEU A 390 -1.59 -1.67 11.84
C LEU A 390 -0.38 -0.92 12.41
N SER A 391 -0.53 -0.37 13.62
CA SER A 391 0.57 0.20 14.39
C SER A 391 1.81 -0.70 14.35
N GLN A 392 2.99 -0.07 14.30
CA GLN A 392 4.29 -0.69 14.07
C GLN A 392 4.60 -1.08 12.61
N ALA A 393 3.65 -1.09 11.68
CA ALA A 393 3.96 -1.24 10.26
C ALA A 393 4.74 -0.03 9.74
N SER A 394 5.82 -0.28 9.00
CA SER A 394 6.62 0.74 8.31
C SER A 394 7.24 0.22 7.03
N TYR A 395 7.72 1.12 6.18
CA TYR A 395 8.59 0.78 5.07
C TYR A 395 9.90 1.56 5.13
N ILE A 396 10.97 0.94 4.63
CA ILE A 396 12.16 1.62 4.14
C ILE A 396 12.16 1.50 2.62
N HIS A 397 12.13 2.63 1.92
CA HIS A 397 12.27 2.71 0.47
C HIS A 397 13.67 3.18 0.12
N VAL A 398 14.30 2.52 -0.85
CA VAL A 398 15.67 2.82 -1.27
C VAL A 398 15.69 3.16 -2.76
N ARG A 399 16.34 4.28 -3.08
CA ARG A 399 16.81 4.61 -4.42
C ARG A 399 18.32 4.49 -4.46
N ASN A 400 18.81 3.53 -5.23
CA ASN A 400 20.23 3.29 -5.39
C ASN A 400 20.87 4.43 -6.19
N GLY A 401 21.98 4.96 -5.69
CA GLY A 401 22.81 5.98 -6.33
C GLY A 401 24.28 5.78 -5.96
N GLU A 402 25.00 6.87 -5.72
CA GLU A 402 26.37 6.85 -5.18
C GLU A 402 26.43 6.03 -3.88
N ASP A 403 27.48 5.22 -3.73
CA ASP A 403 27.79 4.44 -2.52
C ASP A 403 26.59 3.62 -1.97
N ALA A 404 25.80 3.06 -2.90
CA ALA A 404 24.66 2.20 -2.61
C ALA A 404 25.09 0.98 -1.78
N ILE A 405 24.25 0.61 -0.82
CA ILE A 405 24.49 -0.52 0.07
C ILE A 405 23.83 -1.75 -0.55
N ASN A 406 24.62 -2.81 -0.81
CA ASN A 406 24.07 -4.05 -1.34
C ASN A 406 23.15 -4.75 -0.32
N PHE A 407 22.35 -5.70 -0.81
CA PHE A 407 21.39 -6.43 -0.01
C PHE A 407 22.02 -7.11 1.21
N ASP A 408 23.10 -7.87 1.04
CA ASP A 408 23.70 -8.63 2.13
C ASP A 408 24.14 -7.74 3.30
N ARG A 409 24.75 -6.59 3.00
CA ARG A 409 25.17 -5.62 4.03
C ARG A 409 23.98 -4.93 4.69
N PHE A 410 22.99 -4.51 3.90
CA PHE A 410 21.82 -3.84 4.44
C PHE A 410 20.98 -4.79 5.31
N ASN A 411 20.85 -6.05 4.91
CA ASN A 411 20.07 -7.04 5.63
C ASN A 411 20.65 -7.35 7.01
N GLN A 412 21.98 -7.30 7.19
CA GLN A 412 22.57 -7.42 8.53
C GLN A 412 22.09 -6.31 9.48
N ALA A 413 21.99 -5.07 8.99
CA ALA A 413 21.44 -3.96 9.78
C ALA A 413 19.92 -4.12 10.00
N TYR A 414 19.20 -4.63 9.01
CA TYR A 414 17.76 -4.90 9.12
C TYR A 414 17.46 -5.95 10.20
N MET A 415 18.16 -7.09 10.17
CA MET A 415 18.00 -8.17 11.15
C MET A 415 18.42 -7.73 12.57
N MET A 416 19.37 -6.81 12.71
CA MET A 416 19.79 -6.27 14.02
C MET A 416 18.64 -5.57 14.77
N HIS A 417 17.66 -5.04 14.04
CA HIS A 417 16.55 -4.26 14.61
C HIS A 417 15.17 -4.88 14.39
N THR A 418 15.11 -6.10 13.87
CA THR A 418 13.86 -6.82 13.58
C THR A 418 13.78 -8.07 14.45
N SER A 419 12.60 -8.34 15.03
CA SER A 419 12.37 -9.57 15.78
C SER A 419 12.48 -10.79 14.86
N THR A 420 13.13 -11.87 15.32
CA THR A 420 13.17 -13.17 14.61
C THR A 420 11.80 -13.84 14.52
N SER A 421 10.82 -13.35 15.28
CA SER A 421 9.42 -13.82 15.27
C SER A 421 8.51 -12.63 15.00
N PRO A 422 8.36 -12.21 13.73
CA PRO A 422 7.51 -11.07 13.39
C PRO A 422 6.04 -11.46 13.39
N LEU A 423 5.16 -10.59 13.90
CA LEU A 423 3.71 -10.81 13.81
C LEU A 423 3.25 -10.59 12.37
N TYR A 424 2.81 -11.67 11.71
CA TYR A 424 2.46 -11.64 10.28
C TYR A 424 1.24 -10.76 9.98
N ALA A 425 0.34 -10.55 10.93
CA ALA A 425 -0.77 -9.60 10.77
C ALA A 425 -0.28 -8.16 10.47
N ILE A 426 0.84 -7.74 11.07
CA ILE A 426 1.44 -6.42 10.78
C ILE A 426 1.98 -6.40 9.35
N CYS A 427 2.68 -7.47 8.94
CA CYS A 427 3.21 -7.63 7.58
C CYS A 427 2.09 -7.60 6.53
N ALA A 428 1.00 -8.32 6.79
CA ALA A 428 -0.18 -8.35 5.93
C ALA A 428 -0.84 -6.98 5.82
N SER A 429 -0.97 -6.24 6.93
CA SER A 429 -1.49 -4.86 6.89
C SER A 429 -0.58 -3.93 6.07
N ASN A 430 0.74 -4.14 6.09
CA ASN A 430 1.69 -3.35 5.31
C ASN A 430 1.63 -3.68 3.81
N ASP A 431 1.40 -4.95 3.46
CA ASP A 431 1.18 -5.42 2.10
C ASP A 431 -0.13 -4.87 1.52
N VAL A 432 -1.22 -4.94 2.28
CA VAL A 432 -2.52 -4.34 1.93
C VAL A 432 -2.42 -2.83 1.78
N ALA A 433 -1.73 -2.13 2.68
CA ALA A 433 -1.56 -0.68 2.58
C ALA A 433 -0.85 -0.25 1.28
N ALA A 434 0.17 -1.01 0.84
CA ALA A 434 0.83 -0.74 -0.43
C ALA A 434 -0.12 -1.01 -1.61
N ASN A 435 -0.90 -2.09 -1.55
CA ASN A 435 -1.88 -2.42 -2.59
C ASN A 435 -2.99 -1.38 -2.71
N MET A 436 -3.49 -0.83 -1.60
CA MET A 436 -4.50 0.22 -1.60
C MET A 436 -4.06 1.48 -2.34
N MET A 437 -2.75 1.76 -2.39
CA MET A 437 -2.18 2.91 -3.09
C MET A 437 -1.82 2.62 -4.56
N LYS A 438 -2.15 1.43 -5.07
CA LYS A 438 -1.82 1.00 -6.43
C LYS A 438 -2.88 1.49 -7.43
N GLY A 439 -2.43 2.05 -8.55
CA GLY A 439 -3.32 2.38 -9.67
C GLY A 439 -4.20 3.61 -9.40
N GLU A 440 -5.37 3.67 -10.03
CA GLU A 440 -6.29 4.82 -9.92
C GLU A 440 -7.04 4.87 -8.58
N SER A 441 -7.15 3.75 -7.87
CA SER A 441 -7.85 3.68 -6.57
C SER A 441 -7.06 4.29 -5.40
N GLY A 442 -5.74 4.46 -5.57
CA GLY A 442 -4.82 5.03 -4.59
C GLY A 442 -4.50 6.48 -4.89
#